data_AF-A0A8T4NR45-F1
#
_entry.id   AF-A0A8T4NR45-F1
#
_cell.length_a   1.000
_cell.length_b   1.000
_cell.length_c   1.000
_cell.angle_alpha   90.00
_cell.angle_beta   90.00
_cell.angle_gamma   90.00
#
_symmetry.space_group_name_H-M   'P 1'
#
loop_
_entity.id
_entity.type
_entity.pdbx_description
1 polymer ?
#
loop_
_entity_poly.entity_id
_entity_poly.type
_entity_poly.pdbx_seq_one_letter_code
_entity_poly.pdbx_strand_id
1 'polypeptide(L)'
;MVKNRFRSFLFLTLTLLFISLISLVSINLVSAHSDNSTCQEEWVCSEWNDCRYGEKERECVDANHCGTRNDKPDEIKSCYSRYDYDDYYDGYYDHYYMMRDCSPRALYSPNHYCSRYFRDRQVYLDNYELELVNYYQSQAQENPATYQPQTQAPIQIQVTYPELDDEDRYEQNDKDYSILSNNPWFIIAIILGILSFIILIVIIIALIVRK
;
A
#
# COMPACT_ATOMS: atom_id res chain seq x y z
N MET A 1 -75.18 -11.98 -2.28
CA MET A 1 -74.17 -12.72 -1.49
C MET A 1 -73.19 -13.58 -2.32
N VAL A 2 -73.51 -14.01 -3.55
CA VAL A 2 -72.66 -14.92 -4.34
C VAL A 2 -71.43 -14.24 -4.97
N LYS A 3 -71.51 -12.95 -5.31
CA LYS A 3 -70.44 -12.18 -6.00
C LYS A 3 -69.15 -12.02 -5.17
N ASN A 4 -69.25 -12.01 -3.84
CA ASN A 4 -68.07 -11.88 -2.96
C ASN A 4 -67.33 -13.20 -2.75
N ARG A 5 -68.02 -14.35 -2.86
CA ARG A 5 -67.36 -15.66 -2.77
C ARG A 5 -66.50 -15.94 -3.99
N PHE A 6 -66.99 -15.60 -5.19
CA PHE A 6 -66.23 -15.78 -6.43
C PHE A 6 -64.94 -14.94 -6.46
N ARG A 7 -64.98 -13.71 -5.93
CA ARG A 7 -63.77 -12.87 -5.80
C ARG A 7 -62.75 -13.47 -4.86
N SER A 8 -63.17 -14.02 -3.72
CA SER A 8 -62.26 -14.63 -2.76
C SER A 8 -61.57 -15.87 -3.33
N PHE A 9 -62.29 -16.69 -4.11
CA PHE A 9 -61.69 -17.84 -4.79
C PHE A 9 -60.70 -17.42 -5.88
N LEU A 10 -61.05 -16.39 -6.68
CA LEU A 10 -60.17 -15.86 -7.72
C LEU A 10 -58.85 -15.31 -7.13
N PHE A 11 -58.94 -14.59 -6.00
CA PHE A 11 -57.75 -14.07 -5.31
C PHE A 11 -56.86 -15.20 -4.76
N LEU A 12 -57.44 -16.23 -4.15
CA LEU A 12 -56.68 -17.39 -3.66
C LEU A 12 -55.99 -18.16 -4.79
N THR A 13 -56.65 -18.32 -5.94
CA THR A 13 -56.03 -19.00 -7.09
C THR A 13 -54.92 -18.17 -7.71
N LEU A 14 -55.08 -16.85 -7.79
CA LEU A 14 -54.05 -15.95 -8.33
C LEU A 14 -52.83 -15.85 -7.42
N THR A 15 -53.01 -15.84 -6.08
CA THR A 15 -51.88 -15.83 -5.15
C THR A 15 -51.10 -17.14 -5.18
N LEU A 16 -51.76 -18.29 -5.27
CA LEU A 16 -51.09 -19.58 -5.38
C LEU A 16 -50.31 -19.73 -6.69
N LEU A 17 -50.86 -19.26 -7.81
CA LEU A 17 -50.15 -19.22 -9.09
C LEU A 17 -48.93 -18.29 -9.04
N PHE A 18 -49.06 -17.14 -8.37
CA PHE A 18 -47.96 -16.19 -8.20
C PHE A 18 -46.83 -16.76 -7.32
N ILE A 19 -47.16 -17.43 -6.21
CA ILE A 19 -46.18 -18.11 -5.34
C ILE A 19 -45.48 -19.24 -6.11
N SER A 20 -46.22 -20.00 -6.92
CA SER A 20 -45.64 -21.04 -7.79
C SER A 20 -44.71 -20.46 -8.85
N LEU A 21 -45.08 -19.34 -9.48
CA LEU A 21 -44.25 -18.64 -10.45
C LEU A 21 -42.97 -18.09 -9.81
N ILE A 22 -43.06 -17.48 -8.63
CA ILE A 22 -41.88 -17.02 -7.87
C ILE A 22 -40.95 -18.20 -7.57
N SER A 23 -41.49 -19.32 -7.11
CA SER A 23 -40.70 -20.51 -6.78
C SER A 23 -39.98 -21.09 -8.01
N LEU A 24 -40.63 -21.11 -9.18
CA LEU A 24 -40.02 -21.56 -10.43
C LEU A 24 -38.93 -20.62 -10.96
N VAL A 25 -39.05 -19.32 -10.70
CA VAL A 25 -38.03 -18.32 -11.04
C VAL A 25 -36.82 -18.45 -10.12
N SER A 26 -37.02 -18.77 -8.84
CA SER A 26 -35.92 -18.96 -7.86
C SER A 26 -35.03 -20.18 -8.15
N ILE A 27 -35.56 -21.23 -8.79
CA ILE A 27 -34.80 -22.47 -9.05
C ILE A 27 -33.81 -22.33 -10.22
N ASN A 28 -34.04 -21.39 -11.15
CA ASN A 28 -33.15 -21.20 -12.32
C ASN A 28 -31.99 -20.21 -12.09
N LEU A 29 -31.90 -19.56 -10.92
CA LEU A 29 -30.78 -18.66 -10.58
C LEU A 29 -29.64 -19.35 -9.81
N VAL A 30 -29.80 -20.62 -9.43
CA VAL A 30 -28.80 -21.39 -8.68
C VAL A 30 -28.20 -22.48 -9.57
N SER A 31 -27.43 -22.07 -10.57
CA SER A 31 -26.45 -22.97 -11.24
C SER A 31 -25.32 -22.17 -11.91
N ALA A 32 -24.87 -21.15 -11.19
CA ALA A 32 -23.51 -20.65 -11.28
C ALA A 32 -23.06 -20.26 -9.88
N HIS A 33 -23.19 -21.17 -8.91
CA HIS A 33 -22.13 -21.22 -7.91
C HIS A 33 -20.93 -21.79 -8.66
N SER A 34 -20.27 -20.91 -9.42
CA SER A 34 -18.82 -20.95 -9.39
C SER A 34 -18.53 -20.96 -7.89
N ASP A 35 -18.09 -22.10 -7.38
CA ASP A 35 -17.21 -22.10 -6.22
C ASP A 35 -16.03 -21.22 -6.63
N ASN A 36 -16.26 -19.91 -6.66
CA ASN A 36 -15.29 -18.90 -6.34
C ASN A 36 -15.13 -19.04 -4.83
N SER A 37 -14.77 -20.24 -4.36
CA SER A 37 -13.95 -20.41 -3.20
C SER A 37 -12.74 -19.59 -3.55
N THR A 38 -12.79 -18.30 -3.21
CA THR A 38 -11.68 -17.38 -3.31
C THR A 38 -10.54 -18.15 -2.69
N CYS A 39 -9.62 -18.59 -3.54
CA CYS A 39 -8.54 -19.43 -3.10
C CYS A 39 -7.78 -18.59 -2.08
N GLN A 40 -7.84 -19.00 -0.82
CA GLN A 40 -7.20 -18.26 0.25
C GLN A 40 -5.72 -18.59 0.16
N GLU A 41 -4.92 -17.58 -0.17
CA GLU A 41 -3.47 -17.72 -0.22
C GLU A 41 -2.95 -18.13 1.15
N GLU A 42 -2.16 -19.19 1.18
CA GLU A 42 -1.46 -19.64 2.38
C GLU A 42 0.01 -19.81 2.02
N TRP A 43 0.84 -18.88 2.48
CA TRP A 43 2.25 -18.83 2.15
C TRP A 43 3.08 -19.45 3.27
N VAL A 44 3.87 -20.47 2.91
CA VAL A 44 4.86 -21.07 3.80
C VAL A 44 6.23 -20.59 3.35
N CYS A 45 6.92 -19.86 4.23
CA CYS A 45 8.23 -19.31 3.94
C CYS A 45 9.34 -20.07 4.69
N SER A 46 10.52 -20.17 4.07
CA SER A 46 11.73 -20.62 4.73
C SER A 46 12.17 -19.64 5.81
N GLU A 47 13.10 -20.09 6.67
CA GLU A 47 13.88 -19.17 7.49
C GLU A 47 14.64 -18.18 6.61
N TRP A 48 14.94 -17.02 7.19
CA TRP A 48 15.80 -16.06 6.52
C TRP A 48 17.24 -16.59 6.47
N ASN A 49 17.88 -16.45 5.31
CA ASN A 49 19.30 -16.73 5.16
C ASN A 49 20.17 -15.76 5.96
N ASP A 50 21.46 -16.11 6.09
CA ASP A 50 22.46 -15.21 6.64
C ASP A 50 22.50 -13.89 5.89
N CYS A 51 22.83 -12.82 6.62
CA CYS A 51 23.02 -11.52 6.02
C CYS A 51 24.18 -11.52 5.01
N ARG A 52 23.90 -11.17 3.75
CA ARG A 52 24.90 -10.98 2.70
C ARG A 52 24.70 -9.62 2.07
N TYR A 53 25.76 -8.81 2.05
CA TYR A 53 25.74 -7.47 1.46
C TYR A 53 24.66 -6.54 2.04
N GLY A 54 24.26 -6.73 3.30
CA GLY A 54 23.26 -5.90 3.97
C GLY A 54 21.82 -6.36 3.77
N GLU A 55 21.59 -7.42 3.00
CA GLU A 55 20.28 -8.02 2.79
C GLU A 55 20.27 -9.50 3.19
N LYS A 56 19.08 -9.99 3.50
CA LYS A 56 18.82 -11.41 3.67
C LYS A 56 17.59 -11.79 2.86
N GLU A 57 17.64 -13.00 2.36
CA GLU A 57 16.63 -13.56 1.47
C GLU A 57 15.94 -14.75 2.13
N ARG A 58 14.70 -15.04 1.74
CA ARG A 58 13.97 -16.27 2.05
C ARG A 58 13.12 -16.68 0.85
N GLU A 59 12.68 -17.92 0.82
CA GLU A 59 11.77 -18.42 -0.22
C GLU A 59 10.37 -18.64 0.37
N CYS A 60 9.32 -18.21 -0.33
CA CYS A 60 7.93 -18.42 0.06
C CYS A 60 7.19 -19.23 -1.02
N VAL A 61 6.53 -20.31 -0.60
CA VAL A 61 5.75 -21.22 -1.46
C VAL A 61 4.27 -21.10 -1.11
N ASP A 62 3.44 -20.99 -2.15
CA ASP A 62 1.98 -21.02 -2.03
C ASP A 62 1.51 -22.45 -1.76
N ALA A 63 1.15 -22.74 -0.51
CA ALA A 63 0.74 -24.08 -0.08
C ALA A 63 -0.59 -24.51 -0.73
N ASN A 64 -1.47 -23.55 -1.01
CA ASN A 64 -2.79 -23.81 -1.57
C ASN A 64 -2.80 -23.76 -3.11
N HIS A 65 -1.68 -23.44 -3.74
CA HIS A 65 -1.52 -23.39 -5.20
C HIS A 65 -2.57 -22.50 -5.87
N CYS A 66 -2.95 -21.41 -5.19
CA CYS A 66 -3.89 -20.41 -5.68
C CYS A 66 -3.38 -19.71 -6.94
N GLY A 67 -2.05 -19.57 -7.08
CA GLY A 67 -1.41 -18.95 -8.24
C GLY A 67 -1.55 -17.43 -8.30
N THR A 68 -2.15 -16.83 -7.27
CA THR A 68 -2.18 -15.39 -7.02
C THR A 68 -1.01 -15.00 -6.09
N ARG A 69 -0.76 -13.69 -5.90
CA ARG A 69 0.36 -13.18 -5.08
C ARG A 69 -0.06 -11.99 -4.20
N ASN A 70 -1.35 -11.85 -3.93
CA ASN A 70 -1.90 -10.69 -3.24
C ASN A 70 -1.41 -10.62 -1.79
N ASP A 71 -1.26 -11.76 -1.14
CA ASP A 71 -0.85 -11.91 0.26
C ASP A 71 0.57 -12.51 0.39
N LYS A 72 1.35 -12.52 -0.69
CA LYS A 72 2.71 -13.07 -0.70
C LYS A 72 3.63 -12.24 0.22
N PRO A 73 4.27 -12.83 1.25
CA PRO A 73 5.22 -12.11 2.10
C PRO A 73 6.50 -11.72 1.36
N ASP A 74 7.17 -10.64 1.83
CA ASP A 74 8.46 -10.21 1.27
C ASP A 74 9.53 -11.31 1.38
N GLU A 75 10.26 -11.51 0.30
CA GLU A 75 11.36 -12.50 0.20
C GLU A 75 12.74 -11.87 0.41
N ILE A 76 12.84 -10.54 0.46
CA ILE A 76 14.08 -9.80 0.68
C ILE A 76 13.85 -8.78 1.80
N LYS A 77 14.77 -8.70 2.76
CA LYS A 77 14.78 -7.62 3.73
C LYS A 77 16.18 -7.18 4.11
N SER A 78 16.31 -5.93 4.51
CA SER A 78 17.54 -5.40 5.12
C SER A 78 17.88 -6.17 6.40
N CYS A 79 19.17 -6.47 6.58
CA CYS A 79 19.69 -7.05 7.81
C CYS A 79 19.70 -6.05 8.96
N TYR A 80 19.84 -4.79 8.64
CA TYR A 80 19.83 -3.72 9.61
C TYR A 80 18.36 -3.36 9.81
N SER A 81 17.80 -3.77 10.96
CA SER A 81 16.59 -3.12 11.45
C SER A 81 16.87 -1.62 11.45
N ARG A 82 15.95 -0.82 10.90
CA ARG A 82 15.82 0.55 11.40
C ARG A 82 15.60 0.33 12.89
N TYR A 83 16.63 0.59 13.68
CA TYR A 83 16.61 0.25 15.09
C TYR A 83 15.29 0.76 15.67
N ASP A 84 14.59 -0.11 16.41
CA ASP A 84 13.64 0.31 17.44
C ASP A 84 14.46 1.17 18.40
N TYR A 85 14.59 2.43 18.02
CA TYR A 85 15.30 3.49 18.71
C TYR A 85 14.23 4.44 19.28
N ASP A 86 13.14 3.87 19.78
CA ASP A 86 12.06 4.59 20.46
C ASP A 86 12.26 4.62 21.98
N ASP A 87 13.34 4.02 22.49
CA ASP A 87 13.72 4.19 23.88
C ASP A 87 15.20 4.59 23.98
N TYR A 88 15.40 5.88 24.24
CA TYR A 88 16.54 6.37 25.00
C TYR A 88 17.87 6.61 24.25
N TYR A 89 17.94 7.63 23.38
CA TYR A 89 18.90 8.77 23.42
C TYR A 89 18.95 9.53 22.08
N ASP A 90 18.50 10.77 22.04
CA ASP A 90 18.92 11.86 21.12
C ASP A 90 19.91 11.47 19.98
N GLY A 91 19.40 10.96 18.87
CA GLY A 91 20.16 10.41 17.74
C GLY A 91 20.08 11.23 16.46
N TYR A 92 19.82 12.54 16.54
CA TYR A 92 19.71 13.41 15.36
C TYR A 92 21.08 13.74 14.73
N TYR A 93 22.19 13.35 15.38
CA TYR A 93 23.53 13.70 14.93
C TYR A 93 24.30 12.55 14.26
N ASP A 94 23.90 11.29 14.33
CA ASP A 94 24.83 10.24 13.86
C ASP A 94 24.88 10.11 12.33
N HIS A 95 23.76 10.40 11.64
CA HIS A 95 23.69 10.25 10.18
C HIS A 95 24.39 11.39 9.43
N TYR A 96 24.27 12.62 9.94
CA TYR A 96 24.91 13.81 9.36
C TYR A 96 26.44 13.83 9.60
N TYR A 97 26.90 13.28 10.73
CA TYR A 97 28.33 13.21 11.02
C TYR A 97 29.02 12.04 10.30
N MET A 98 28.32 10.93 10.04
CA MET A 98 28.86 9.87 9.18
C MET A 98 29.12 10.34 7.74
N MET A 99 28.34 11.29 7.21
CA MET A 99 28.61 11.91 5.91
C MET A 99 29.76 12.93 5.96
N ARG A 100 29.91 13.69 7.06
CA ARG A 100 31.00 14.67 7.21
C ARG A 100 32.39 14.03 7.28
N ASP A 101 32.50 12.83 7.83
CA ASP A 101 33.77 12.12 7.95
C ASP A 101 34.14 11.33 6.68
N CYS A 102 33.21 11.19 5.74
CA CYS A 102 33.50 10.64 4.43
C CYS A 102 34.26 11.68 3.58
N SER A 103 35.58 11.77 3.79
CA SER A 103 36.49 12.45 2.87
C SER A 103 36.26 11.94 1.44
N PRO A 104 36.37 12.78 0.39
CA PRO A 104 36.29 12.34 -1.00
C PRO A 104 37.19 11.11 -1.27
N ARG A 105 38.35 11.00 -0.58
CA ARG A 105 39.25 9.84 -0.67
C ARG A 105 38.64 8.51 -0.21
N ALA A 106 37.72 8.56 0.76
CA ALA A 106 37.02 7.38 1.28
C ALA A 106 36.10 6.74 0.23
N LEU A 107 35.70 7.48 -0.81
CA LEU A 107 34.87 6.96 -1.91
C LEU A 107 35.66 6.11 -2.91
N TYR A 108 36.99 6.28 -2.99
CA TYR A 108 37.85 5.55 -3.94
C TYR A 108 38.30 4.19 -3.43
N SER A 109 38.29 3.98 -2.11
CA SER A 109 38.63 2.68 -1.54
C SER A 109 37.39 1.79 -1.63
N PRO A 110 37.38 0.74 -2.49
CA PRO A 110 36.18 -0.06 -2.74
C PRO A 110 35.65 -0.79 -1.49
N ASN A 111 36.51 -0.89 -0.47
CA ASN A 111 36.27 -1.56 0.79
C ASN A 111 36.01 -0.58 1.96
N HIS A 112 36.09 0.73 1.73
CA HIS A 112 35.76 1.71 2.77
C HIS A 112 34.26 1.72 3.05
N TYR A 113 33.86 1.97 4.29
CA TYR A 113 32.44 1.94 4.66
C TYR A 113 31.64 3.01 3.90
N CYS A 114 32.22 4.21 3.68
CA CYS A 114 31.65 5.26 2.84
C CYS A 114 31.33 4.80 1.40
N SER A 115 32.28 4.16 0.71
CA SER A 115 32.05 3.76 -0.69
C SER A 115 31.01 2.65 -0.84
N ARG A 116 30.85 1.79 0.18
CA ARG A 116 29.75 0.82 0.25
C ARG A 116 28.42 1.51 0.53
N TYR A 117 28.41 2.36 1.54
CA TYR A 117 27.23 3.14 1.94
C TYR A 117 26.60 3.91 0.76
N PHE A 118 27.41 4.60 -0.07
CA PHE A 118 26.90 5.35 -1.23
C PHE A 118 26.52 4.46 -2.43
N ARG A 119 27.19 3.32 -2.61
CA ARG A 119 26.90 2.38 -3.70
C ARG A 119 25.56 1.67 -3.48
N ASP A 120 25.30 1.25 -2.24
CA ASP A 120 24.13 0.45 -1.89
C ASP A 120 22.86 1.33 -1.76
N ARG A 121 23.02 2.66 -1.60
CA ARG A 121 21.92 3.63 -1.46
C ARG A 121 21.56 4.43 -2.71
N GLN A 122 22.16 4.18 -3.88
CA GLN A 122 21.78 4.90 -5.12
C GLN A 122 20.28 4.87 -5.46
N VAL A 123 19.51 4.00 -4.79
CA VAL A 123 18.06 3.82 -4.96
C VAL A 123 17.19 4.84 -4.20
N TYR A 124 17.73 5.58 -3.21
CA TYR A 124 16.94 6.50 -2.36
C TYR A 124 17.60 7.87 -2.11
N LEU A 125 18.53 8.28 -2.96
CA LEU A 125 19.09 9.63 -2.88
C LEU A 125 18.10 10.61 -3.51
N ASP A 126 17.82 11.72 -2.83
CA ASP A 126 17.13 12.83 -3.48
C ASP A 126 18.02 13.44 -4.57
N ASN A 127 17.44 14.31 -5.40
CA ASN A 127 18.15 14.89 -6.55
C ASN A 127 19.42 15.66 -6.13
N TYR A 128 19.48 16.18 -4.91
CA TYR A 128 20.60 16.95 -4.40
C TYR A 128 21.76 16.04 -3.97
N GLU A 129 21.46 14.97 -3.23
CA GLU A 129 22.46 13.98 -2.84
C GLU A 129 23.06 13.24 -4.04
N LEU A 130 22.24 12.98 -5.07
CA LEU A 130 22.70 12.39 -6.33
C LEU A 130 23.66 13.33 -7.08
N GLU A 131 23.38 14.63 -7.08
CA GLU A 131 24.26 15.65 -7.70
C GLU A 131 25.61 15.72 -6.97
N LEU A 132 25.61 15.66 -5.64
CA LEU A 132 26.84 15.59 -4.83
C LEU A 132 27.67 14.35 -5.15
N VAL A 133 27.04 13.16 -5.21
CA VAL A 133 27.73 11.91 -5.53
C VAL A 133 28.35 11.98 -6.93
N ASN A 134 27.61 12.47 -7.93
CA ASN A 134 28.10 12.63 -9.29
C ASN A 134 29.26 13.64 -9.38
N TYR A 135 29.20 14.74 -8.62
CA TYR A 135 30.29 15.71 -8.53
C TYR A 135 31.57 15.09 -7.95
N TYR A 136 31.48 14.35 -6.84
CA TYR A 136 32.66 13.72 -6.27
C TYR A 136 33.24 12.60 -7.16
N GLN A 137 32.37 11.88 -7.89
CA GLN A 137 32.81 10.88 -8.87
C GLN A 137 33.47 11.49 -10.11
N SER A 138 33.06 12.69 -10.55
CA SER A 138 33.72 13.38 -11.69
C SER A 138 35.09 13.91 -11.30
N GLN A 139 35.22 14.52 -10.12
CA GLN A 139 36.51 14.94 -9.55
C GLN A 139 37.46 13.73 -9.37
N ALA A 140 36.90 12.54 -9.13
CA ALA A 140 37.64 11.29 -9.05
C ALA A 140 38.25 10.78 -10.34
N GLN A 141 37.58 10.99 -11.46
CA GLN A 141 38.04 10.54 -12.76
C GLN A 141 39.10 11.46 -13.35
N GLU A 142 39.07 12.76 -13.00
CA GLU A 142 40.01 13.75 -13.54
C GLU A 142 41.42 13.69 -12.92
N ASN A 143 41.62 12.99 -11.78
CA ASN A 143 42.92 12.93 -11.14
C ASN A 143 43.22 11.56 -10.48
N PRO A 144 43.45 10.49 -11.28
CA PRO A 144 43.48 9.12 -10.78
C PRO A 144 44.70 8.72 -9.93
N ALA A 145 45.84 9.43 -9.99
CA ALA A 145 46.96 9.24 -9.05
C ALA A 145 48.10 10.25 -9.29
N THR A 146 48.31 11.16 -8.33
CA THR A 146 49.59 11.35 -7.61
C THR A 146 49.38 12.47 -6.58
N TYR A 147 48.82 12.15 -5.43
CA TYR A 147 48.95 13.00 -4.25
C TYR A 147 49.62 12.19 -3.15
N GLN A 148 50.93 12.34 -3.02
CA GLN A 148 51.66 11.98 -1.81
C GLN A 148 51.40 13.09 -0.79
N PRO A 149 51.04 12.77 0.47
CA PRO A 149 50.66 13.78 1.45
C PRO A 149 51.88 14.61 1.84
N GLN A 150 51.96 15.84 1.37
CA GLN A 150 52.71 16.86 2.10
C GLN A 150 51.77 17.46 3.14
N THR A 151 52.11 17.25 4.40
CA THR A 151 51.52 17.89 5.58
C THR A 151 51.66 19.41 5.46
N GLN A 152 50.65 20.07 4.92
CA GLN A 152 50.44 21.50 5.08
C GLN A 152 49.13 21.73 5.82
N ALA A 153 49.15 22.70 6.74
CA ALA A 153 48.09 22.98 7.68
C ALA A 153 46.74 23.26 6.97
N PRO A 154 45.61 22.86 7.59
CA PRO A 154 44.29 22.96 6.96
C PRO A 154 43.92 24.41 6.64
N ILE A 155 43.58 24.65 5.37
CA ILE A 155 43.02 25.92 4.91
C ILE A 155 41.59 26.02 5.45
N GLN A 156 41.33 27.06 6.25
CA GLN A 156 40.01 27.37 6.78
C GLN A 156 39.15 27.97 5.67
N ILE A 157 38.18 27.22 5.17
CA ILE A 157 37.16 27.73 4.24
C ILE A 157 35.93 28.07 5.08
N GLN A 158 35.53 29.35 5.08
CA GLN A 158 34.28 29.77 5.72
C GLN A 158 33.12 29.52 4.77
N VAL A 159 32.25 28.58 5.15
CA VAL A 159 31.00 28.29 4.44
C VAL A 159 29.87 28.96 5.22
N THR A 160 29.18 29.90 4.58
CA THR A 160 27.98 30.53 5.12
C THR A 160 26.76 29.81 4.54
N TYR A 161 25.92 29.25 5.40
CA TYR A 161 24.70 28.54 5.02
C TYR A 161 23.49 29.50 5.06
N PRO A 162 22.58 29.43 4.08
CA PRO A 162 21.31 30.16 4.13
C PRO A 162 20.34 29.53 5.14
N GLU A 163 19.66 30.36 5.93
CA GLU A 163 18.54 29.97 6.80
C GLU A 163 17.36 29.50 5.93
N LEU A 164 16.84 28.30 6.21
CA LEU A 164 15.63 27.75 5.59
C LEU A 164 14.50 27.79 6.62
N ASP A 165 13.36 28.40 6.25
CA ASP A 165 12.15 28.50 7.07
C ASP A 165 11.39 27.16 7.11
N ASP A 166 11.01 26.72 8.31
CA ASP A 166 10.53 25.36 8.65
C ASP A 166 8.98 25.15 8.57
N GLU A 167 8.20 25.99 7.89
CA GLU A 167 6.73 26.00 8.08
C GLU A 167 5.88 25.00 7.25
N ASP A 168 6.40 24.29 6.24
CA ASP A 168 5.52 23.60 5.26
C ASP A 168 5.50 22.06 5.32
N ARG A 169 5.28 21.44 6.49
CA ARG A 169 5.24 19.95 6.54
C ARG A 169 4.25 19.28 7.49
N TYR A 170 2.94 19.52 7.35
CA TYR A 170 1.91 18.58 7.83
C TYR A 170 0.61 18.67 7.04
N GLU A 171 0.52 18.08 5.84
CA GLU A 171 -0.78 17.91 5.18
C GLU A 171 -0.82 16.70 4.24
N GLN A 172 -0.79 15.47 4.78
CA GLN A 172 -1.12 14.31 3.97
C GLN A 172 -1.48 13.08 4.81
N ASN A 173 -2.78 12.73 4.92
CA ASN A 173 -3.27 11.33 5.04
C ASN A 173 -4.81 11.18 5.11
N ASP A 174 -5.57 11.79 4.19
CA ASP A 174 -7.04 11.62 4.11
C ASP A 174 -7.56 10.99 2.79
N LYS A 175 -6.72 10.27 2.03
CA LYS A 175 -7.09 9.87 0.64
C LYS A 175 -7.86 8.55 0.46
N ASP A 176 -8.09 7.76 1.51
CA ASP A 176 -8.60 6.38 1.33
C ASP A 176 -10.12 6.23 1.17
N TYR A 177 -10.93 7.27 1.33
CA TYR A 177 -12.39 7.17 1.12
C TYR A 177 -12.84 7.25 -0.35
N SER A 178 -11.92 7.47 -1.29
CA SER A 178 -12.25 7.76 -2.70
C SER A 178 -12.49 6.52 -3.58
N ILE A 179 -12.22 5.31 -3.08
CA ILE A 179 -12.21 4.09 -3.92
C ILE A 179 -13.59 3.41 -4.00
N LEU A 180 -14.45 3.56 -2.99
CA LEU A 180 -15.78 2.92 -2.96
C LEU A 180 -16.86 3.70 -3.74
N SER A 181 -16.67 5.00 -3.98
CA SER A 181 -17.71 5.85 -4.60
C SER A 181 -17.82 5.73 -6.12
N ASN A 182 -16.84 5.11 -6.81
CA ASN A 182 -16.78 5.09 -8.27
C ASN A 182 -17.33 3.81 -8.92
N ASN A 183 -17.87 2.86 -8.15
CA ASN A 183 -18.50 1.68 -8.71
C ASN A 183 -19.99 1.96 -9.08
N PRO A 184 -20.37 1.91 -10.38
CA PRO A 184 -21.74 2.22 -10.80
C PRO A 184 -22.79 1.27 -10.20
N TRP A 185 -22.42 0.04 -9.87
CA TRP A 185 -23.34 -0.93 -9.25
C TRP A 185 -23.71 -0.55 -7.83
N PHE A 186 -22.79 0.08 -7.08
CA PHE A 186 -23.05 0.56 -5.73
C PHE A 186 -24.10 1.69 -5.74
N ILE A 187 -23.98 2.61 -6.70
CA ILE A 187 -24.95 3.70 -6.89
C ILE A 187 -26.33 3.14 -7.25
N ILE A 188 -26.40 2.15 -8.15
CA ILE A 188 -27.65 1.49 -8.53
C ILE A 188 -28.30 0.81 -7.33
N ALA A 189 -27.53 0.10 -6.50
CA ALA A 189 -28.04 -0.58 -5.31
C ALA A 189 -28.64 0.41 -4.29
N ILE A 190 -28.01 1.56 -4.07
CA ILE A 190 -28.53 2.63 -3.20
C ILE A 190 -29.86 3.18 -3.74
N ILE A 191 -29.94 3.46 -5.04
CA ILE A 191 -31.16 3.99 -5.68
C ILE A 191 -32.31 2.99 -5.55
N LEU A 192 -32.07 1.71 -5.81
CA LEU A 192 -33.09 0.66 -5.68
C LEU A 192 -33.58 0.51 -4.23
N GLY A 193 -32.67 0.59 -3.25
CA GLY A 193 -33.02 0.58 -1.83
C GLY A 193 -33.93 1.75 -1.44
N ILE A 194 -33.59 2.96 -1.88
CA ILE A 194 -34.39 4.17 -1.61
C ILE A 194 -35.78 4.07 -2.25
N LEU A 195 -35.88 3.64 -3.51
CA LEU A 195 -37.16 3.48 -4.19
C LEU A 195 -38.06 2.45 -3.51
N SER A 196 -37.50 1.33 -3.07
CA SER A 196 -38.23 0.30 -2.33
C SER A 196 -38.81 0.85 -1.01
N PHE A 197 -38.00 1.64 -0.28
CA PHE A 197 -38.42 2.25 0.98
C PHE A 197 -39.55 3.27 0.78
N ILE A 198 -39.48 4.09 -0.27
CA ILE A 198 -40.55 5.05 -0.61
C ILE A 198 -41.86 4.32 -0.92
N ILE A 199 -41.81 3.23 -1.70
CA ILE A 199 -43.00 2.44 -2.02
C ILE A 199 -43.65 1.87 -0.75
N LEU A 200 -42.84 1.35 0.19
CA LEU A 200 -43.34 0.86 1.48
C LEU A 200 -44.04 1.96 2.28
N ILE A 201 -43.45 3.16 2.34
CA ILE A 201 -44.07 4.31 3.03
C ILE A 201 -45.43 4.65 2.41
N VAL A 202 -45.52 4.72 1.07
CA VAL A 202 -46.77 5.03 0.37
C VAL A 202 -47.85 3.98 0.65
N ILE A 203 -47.48 2.69 0.67
CA ILE A 203 -48.40 1.60 1.02
C ILE A 203 -48.88 1.75 2.46
N ILE A 204 -47.98 2.02 3.41
CA ILE A 204 -48.33 2.20 4.83
C ILE A 204 -49.30 3.38 4.99
N ILE A 205 -49.03 4.52 4.35
CA ILE A 205 -49.92 5.69 4.38
C ILE A 205 -51.30 5.35 3.80
N ALA A 206 -51.35 4.66 2.66
CA ALA A 206 -52.60 4.24 2.04
C ALA A 206 -53.42 3.30 2.94
N LEU A 207 -52.75 2.44 3.71
CA LEU A 207 -53.40 1.55 4.69
C LEU A 207 -53.93 2.32 5.91
N ILE A 208 -53.22 3.35 6.36
CA ILE A 208 -53.67 4.21 7.46
C ILE A 208 -54.88 5.04 7.04
N VAL A 209 -54.85 5.65 5.85
CA VAL A 209 -55.95 6.52 5.34
C VAL A 209 -57.21 5.72 5.01
N ARG A 210 -57.08 4.42 4.70
CA ARG A 210 -58.21 3.56 4.35
C ARG A 210 -58.95 2.98 5.57
N LYS A 211 -58.42 3.15 6.78
CA LYS A 211 -59.12 2.81 8.03
C LYS A 211 -59.99 3.97 8.49
#